data_AF-A0A6G7RUI6-F1
#
_entry.id   AF-A0A6G7RUI6-F1
#
_cell.length_a   1.000
_cell.length_b   1.000
_cell.length_c   1.000
_cell.angle_alpha   90.00
_cell.angle_beta   90.00
_cell.angle_gamma   90.00
#
_symmetry.space_group_name_H-M   'P 1'
#
loop_
_entity.id
_entity.type
_entity.pdbx_description
1 polymer ?
#
loop_
_entity_poly.entity_id
_entity_poly.type
_entity_poly.pdbx_seq_one_letter_code
_entity_poly.pdbx_strand_id
1 'polypeptide(L)'
;MKKGLLIIITLLTFSIGLSQEVEKANYKTTVNTFTSHYNKGNYQAIYNMFDANFKQVFTLDKVKTFFKEEINADALGKIEERTLNSIVRTGHNYTFTFENGTCTAFFLLDEANQIKGFQMYKKQ
;
A
#
# COMPACT_ATOMS: atom_id res chain seq x y z
N MET A 1 -12.08 35.96 54.02
CA MET A 1 -11.82 34.50 54.11
C MET A 1 -11.59 34.00 52.68
N LYS A 2 -10.39 33.48 52.40
CA LYS A 2 -9.87 33.26 51.04
C LYS A 2 -10.66 32.12 50.37
N LYS A 3 -11.24 32.42 49.21
CA LYS A 3 -12.09 31.50 48.42
C LYS A 3 -11.25 30.29 48.00
N GLY A 4 -11.74 29.09 48.30
CA GLY A 4 -11.05 27.83 48.11
C GLY A 4 -10.68 27.60 46.64
N LEU A 5 -9.44 27.17 46.43
CA LEU A 5 -8.93 26.74 45.13
C LEU A 5 -9.43 25.32 44.88
N LEU A 6 -10.50 25.18 44.10
CA LEU A 6 -10.92 23.89 43.55
C LEU A 6 -10.05 23.58 42.34
N ILE A 7 -9.00 22.79 42.54
CA ILE A 7 -8.23 22.20 41.45
C ILE A 7 -9.01 20.97 40.95
N ILE A 8 -9.78 21.15 39.89
CA ILE A 8 -10.33 20.04 39.10
C ILE A 8 -9.21 19.63 38.12
N ILE A 9 -8.41 18.63 38.52
CA ILE A 9 -7.53 17.92 37.60
C ILE A 9 -8.41 16.96 36.80
N THR A 10 -8.82 17.40 35.61
CA THR A 10 -9.51 16.56 34.64
C THR A 10 -8.45 15.64 34.01
N LEU A 11 -8.32 14.41 34.52
CA LEU A 11 -7.60 13.33 33.83
C LEU A 11 -8.39 12.97 32.54
N LEU A 12 -8.18 13.75 31.48
CA LEU A 12 -8.50 13.34 30.12
C LEU A 12 -7.50 12.28 29.70
N THR A 13 -7.72 11.05 30.17
CA THR A 13 -7.12 9.86 29.58
C THR A 13 -7.84 9.59 28.26
N PHE A 14 -7.53 10.42 27.25
CA PHE A 14 -7.74 10.03 25.87
C PHE A 14 -6.84 8.82 25.60
N SER A 15 -7.35 7.64 25.91
CA SER A 15 -6.90 6.41 25.30
C SER A 15 -7.41 6.46 23.86
N ILE A 16 -6.73 7.27 23.04
CA ILE A 16 -6.88 7.19 21.59
C ILE A 16 -6.27 5.84 21.21
N GLY A 17 -7.06 4.79 21.36
CA GLY A 17 -6.82 3.49 20.77
C GLY A 17 -6.97 3.61 19.26
N LEU A 18 -6.07 4.33 18.60
CA LEU A 18 -5.80 4.10 17.19
C LEU A 18 -5.20 2.69 17.15
N SER A 19 -6.06 1.69 16.98
CA SER A 19 -5.59 0.38 16.51
C SER A 19 -5.07 0.61 15.10
N GLN A 20 -3.83 1.08 14.97
CA GLN A 20 -3.13 1.06 13.71
C GLN A 20 -2.95 -0.41 13.37
N GLU A 21 -3.60 -0.84 12.31
CA GLU A 21 -3.41 -2.19 11.82
C GLU A 21 -1.93 -2.39 11.51
N VAL A 22 -1.31 -3.36 12.17
CA VAL A 22 0.12 -3.60 12.03
C VAL A 22 0.36 -4.33 10.72
N GLU A 23 1.20 -3.75 9.86
CA GLU A 23 1.59 -4.39 8.61
C GLU A 23 2.26 -5.75 8.88
N LYS A 24 1.70 -6.81 8.29
CA LYS A 24 2.30 -8.15 8.29
C LYS A 24 3.65 -8.15 7.56
N ALA A 25 4.63 -8.85 8.14
CA ALA A 25 6.00 -8.86 7.63
C ALA A 25 6.14 -9.33 6.17
N ASN A 26 5.38 -10.34 5.77
CA ASN A 26 5.40 -10.84 4.38
C ASN A 26 4.87 -9.81 3.38
N TYR A 27 3.84 -9.05 3.75
CA TYR A 27 3.34 -7.93 2.97
C TYR A 27 4.37 -6.81 2.88
N LYS A 28 4.99 -6.43 4.01
CA LYS A 28 6.07 -5.44 4.04
C LYS A 28 7.17 -5.78 3.03
N THR A 29 7.65 -7.02 3.05
CA THR A 29 8.68 -7.51 2.14
C THR A 29 8.21 -7.49 0.68
N THR A 30 7.03 -8.04 0.40
CA THR A 30 6.51 -8.13 -0.98
C THR A 30 6.31 -6.75 -1.58
N VAL A 31 5.70 -5.83 -0.82
CA VAL A 31 5.42 -4.47 -1.29
C VAL A 31 6.72 -3.67 -1.47
N ASN A 32 7.72 -3.84 -0.60
CA ASN A 32 9.04 -3.24 -0.80
C ASN A 32 9.73 -3.74 -2.09
N THR A 33 9.64 -5.04 -2.37
CA THR A 33 10.16 -5.62 -3.60
C THR A 33 9.44 -5.08 -4.83
N PHE A 34 8.10 -4.97 -4.77
CA PHE A 34 7.29 -4.33 -5.81
C PHE A 34 7.77 -2.89 -6.07
N THR A 35 7.92 -2.07 -5.03
CA THR A 35 8.44 -0.70 -5.13
C THR A 35 9.79 -0.65 -5.82
N SER A 36 10.72 -1.54 -5.44
CA SER A 36 12.05 -1.59 -6.07
C SER A 36 11.97 -1.90 -7.57
N HIS A 37 11.10 -2.83 -7.97
CA HIS A 37 10.94 -3.18 -9.38
C HIS A 37 10.24 -2.09 -10.18
N TYR A 38 9.19 -1.47 -9.62
CA TYR A 38 8.52 -0.32 -10.24
C TYR A 38 9.52 0.81 -10.50
N ASN A 39 10.30 1.21 -9.49
CA ASN A 39 11.28 2.31 -9.61
C ASN A 39 12.43 2.02 -10.59
N LYS A 40 12.62 0.74 -10.97
CA LYS A 40 13.58 0.30 -11.99
C LYS A 40 12.95 0.11 -13.37
N GLY A 41 11.64 0.37 -13.51
CA GLY A 41 10.89 0.06 -14.74
C GLY A 41 10.81 -1.44 -15.07
N ASN A 42 11.08 -2.31 -14.10
CA ASN A 42 11.20 -3.75 -14.33
C ASN A 42 9.84 -4.46 -14.19
N TYR A 43 8.96 -4.24 -15.17
CA TYR A 43 7.61 -4.82 -15.18
C TYR A 43 7.61 -6.34 -15.37
N GLN A 44 8.68 -6.92 -15.96
CA GLN A 44 8.87 -8.38 -15.98
C GLN A 44 9.03 -8.93 -14.57
N ALA A 45 9.81 -8.26 -13.72
CA ALA A 45 9.98 -8.68 -12.34
C ALA A 45 8.69 -8.51 -11.53
N ILE A 46 7.94 -7.43 -11.75
CA ILE A 46 6.60 -7.26 -11.14
C ILE A 46 5.67 -8.39 -11.56
N TYR A 47 5.59 -8.70 -12.85
CA TYR A 47 4.82 -9.86 -13.34
C TYR A 47 5.27 -11.16 -12.68
N ASN A 48 6.58 -11.36 -12.49
CA ASN A 48 7.10 -12.56 -11.85
C ASN A 48 6.70 -12.72 -10.38
N MET A 49 6.34 -11.63 -9.69
CA MET A 49 5.81 -11.67 -8.31
C MET A 49 4.39 -12.23 -8.22
N PHE A 50 3.68 -12.35 -9.34
CA PHE A 50 2.31 -12.85 -9.36
C PHE A 50 2.27 -14.38 -9.25
N ASP A 51 1.21 -14.90 -8.63
CA ASP A 51 0.96 -16.33 -8.60
C ASP A 51 0.64 -16.89 -10.00
N ALA A 52 0.67 -18.21 -10.14
CA ALA A 52 0.47 -18.85 -11.45
C ALA A 52 -0.91 -18.59 -12.07
N ASN A 53 -1.95 -18.43 -11.24
CA ASN A 53 -3.32 -18.21 -11.71
C ASN A 53 -3.53 -16.77 -12.17
N PHE A 54 -3.03 -15.82 -11.39
CA PHE A 54 -3.12 -14.40 -11.67
C PHE A 54 -2.32 -14.03 -12.92
N LYS A 55 -1.17 -14.68 -13.16
CA LYS A 55 -0.40 -14.56 -14.41
C LYS A 55 -1.20 -14.92 -15.67
N GLN A 56 -2.13 -15.86 -15.58
CA GLN A 56 -2.98 -16.26 -16.73
C GLN A 56 -4.00 -15.16 -17.08
N VAL A 57 -4.45 -14.40 -16.08
CA VAL A 57 -5.44 -13.33 -16.26
C VAL A 57 -4.77 -11.99 -16.60
N PHE A 58 -3.73 -11.64 -15.83
CA PHE A 58 -2.95 -10.42 -15.95
C PHE A 58 -1.57 -10.72 -16.54
N THR A 59 -1.59 -11.05 -17.83
CA THR A 59 -0.40 -11.41 -18.62
C THR A 59 0.64 -10.29 -18.61
N LEU A 60 1.91 -10.62 -18.91
CA LEU A 60 3.00 -9.64 -18.95
C LEU A 60 2.68 -8.42 -19.81
N ASP A 61 2.06 -8.61 -20.98
CA ASP A 61 1.69 -7.50 -21.85
C ASP A 61 0.63 -6.61 -21.21
N LYS A 62 -0.39 -7.20 -20.56
CA LYS A 62 -1.37 -6.42 -19.79
C LYS A 62 -0.73 -5.67 -18.63
N VAL A 63 0.27 -6.24 -17.95
CA VAL A 63 1.01 -5.55 -16.88
C VAL A 63 1.72 -4.32 -17.43
N LYS A 64 2.43 -4.46 -18.55
CA LYS A 64 3.12 -3.34 -19.19
C LYS A 64 2.13 -2.26 -19.65
N THR A 65 1.05 -2.67 -20.32
CA THR A 65 -0.03 -1.76 -20.75
C THR A 65 -0.66 -1.04 -19.56
N PHE A 66 -0.98 -1.76 -18.49
CA PHE A 66 -1.56 -1.17 -17.29
C PHE A 66 -0.68 -0.08 -16.67
N PHE A 67 0.62 -0.35 -16.48
CA PHE A 67 1.51 0.67 -15.91
C PHE A 67 1.75 1.84 -16.86
N LYS A 68 1.79 1.59 -18.17
CA LYS A 68 2.01 2.62 -19.18
C LYS A 68 0.78 3.51 -19.40
N GLU A 69 -0.40 2.92 -19.54
CA GLU A 69 -1.60 3.61 -20.05
C GLU A 69 -2.55 4.00 -18.92
N GLU A 70 -2.82 3.08 -17.98
CA GLU A 70 -3.77 3.33 -16.89
C GLU A 70 -3.12 4.11 -15.74
N ILE A 71 -1.94 3.68 -15.30
CA ILE A 71 -1.20 4.36 -14.24
C ILE A 71 -0.41 5.56 -14.80
N ASN A 72 -0.01 5.53 -16.08
CA ASN A 72 0.90 6.51 -16.66
C ASN A 72 2.16 6.68 -15.79
N ALA A 73 2.87 5.56 -15.60
CA ALA A 73 4.04 5.46 -14.73
C ALA A 73 5.14 6.47 -15.08
N ASP A 74 5.35 6.74 -16.36
CA ASP A 74 6.35 7.71 -16.84
C ASP A 74 6.05 9.13 -16.34
N ALA A 75 4.78 9.55 -16.35
CA ALA A 75 4.38 10.85 -15.83
C ALA A 75 4.37 10.89 -14.29
N LEU A 76 4.01 9.77 -13.66
CA LEU A 76 3.86 9.67 -12.22
C LEU A 76 5.21 9.70 -11.49
N GLY A 77 6.27 9.21 -12.15
CA GLY A 77 7.62 9.16 -11.60
C GLY A 77 7.84 7.98 -10.65
N LYS A 78 8.91 8.04 -9.86
CA LYS A 78 9.26 7.00 -8.88
C LYS A 78 8.35 7.07 -7.65
N ILE A 79 8.16 5.91 -7.01
CA ILE A 79 7.59 5.78 -5.68
C ILE A 79 8.63 6.26 -4.65
N GLU A 80 8.25 7.19 -3.79
CA GLU A 80 9.06 7.72 -2.70
C GLU A 80 8.66 7.13 -1.35
N GLU A 81 7.35 6.96 -1.13
CA GLU A 81 6.79 6.51 0.14
C GLU A 81 5.61 5.54 -0.08
N ARG A 82 5.39 4.69 0.92
CA ARG A 82 4.17 3.90 1.03
C ARG A 82 3.64 3.93 2.47
N THR A 83 2.32 4.02 2.59
CA THR A 83 1.62 4.04 3.87
C THR A 83 0.54 2.97 3.85
N LEU A 84 0.53 2.08 4.84
CA LEU A 84 -0.58 1.13 5.02
C LEU A 84 -1.82 1.91 5.45
N ASN A 85 -2.91 1.79 4.68
CA ASN A 85 -4.18 2.44 4.96
C ASN A 85 -5.10 1.53 5.79
N SER A 86 -5.23 0.27 5.35
CA SER A 86 -6.12 -0.72 5.98
C SER A 86 -5.82 -2.14 5.52
N ILE A 87 -6.34 -3.11 6.25
CA ILE A 87 -6.31 -4.54 6.01
C ILE A 87 -7.78 -4.98 5.89
N VAL A 88 -8.18 -5.34 4.67
CA VAL A 88 -9.54 -5.83 4.41
C VAL A 88 -9.49 -7.34 4.21
N ARG A 89 -10.13 -8.07 5.14
CA ARG A 89 -10.02 -9.53 5.26
C ARG A 89 -8.56 -9.96 5.48
N THR A 90 -7.85 -10.29 4.41
CA THR A 90 -6.44 -10.68 4.42
C THR A 90 -5.59 -9.85 3.48
N GLY A 91 -6.19 -8.97 2.67
CA GLY A 91 -5.50 -8.10 1.73
C GLY A 91 -5.20 -6.74 2.35
N HIS A 92 -4.14 -6.10 1.85
CA HIS A 92 -3.61 -4.86 2.39
C HIS A 92 -3.77 -3.73 1.38
N ASN A 93 -4.32 -2.60 1.83
CA ASN A 93 -4.47 -1.38 1.06
C ASN A 93 -3.39 -0.38 1.45
N TYR A 94 -2.74 0.21 0.46
CA TYR A 94 -1.67 1.18 0.63
C TYR A 94 -1.98 2.46 -0.12
N THR A 95 -1.52 3.58 0.42
CA THR A 95 -1.26 4.79 -0.36
C THR A 95 0.20 4.77 -0.77
N PHE A 96 0.47 4.86 -2.07
CA PHE A 96 1.78 5.10 -2.62
C PHE A 96 1.91 6.57 -2.99
N THR A 97 2.95 7.21 -2.46
CA THR A 97 3.35 8.57 -2.85
C THR A 97 4.45 8.45 -3.89
N PHE A 98 4.24 9.08 -5.03
CA PHE A 98 5.18 9.18 -6.14
C PHE A 98 5.64 10.62 -6.29
N GLU A 99 6.72 10.83 -7.02
CA GLU A 99 7.27 12.17 -7.34
C GLU A 99 6.18 13.14 -7.83
N ASN A 100 5.24 12.68 -8.68
CA ASN A 100 4.23 13.53 -9.30
C ASN A 100 2.78 13.11 -8.98
N GLY A 101 2.53 12.45 -7.85
CA GLY A 101 1.16 12.14 -7.45
C GLY A 101 1.03 11.02 -6.43
N THR A 102 -0.21 10.57 -6.21
CA THR A 102 -0.49 9.45 -5.31
C THR A 102 -1.39 8.41 -5.97
N CYS A 103 -1.13 7.14 -5.68
CA CYS A 103 -2.03 6.05 -6.03
C CYS A 103 -2.45 5.29 -4.78
N THR A 104 -3.67 4.75 -4.79
CA THR A 104 -4.06 3.69 -3.87
C THR A 104 -3.79 2.35 -4.53
N ALA A 105 -3.32 1.37 -3.77
CA ALA A 105 -3.13 0.02 -4.26
C ALA A 105 -3.52 -1.05 -3.23
N PHE A 106 -4.11 -2.12 -3.74
CA PHE A 106 -4.49 -3.30 -2.98
C PHE A 106 -3.60 -4.47 -3.35
N PHE A 107 -3.13 -5.20 -2.34
CA PHE A 107 -2.40 -6.45 -2.50
C PHE A 107 -3.09 -7.56 -1.74
N LEU A 108 -3.19 -8.73 -2.37
CA LEU A 108 -3.59 -9.98 -1.73
C LEU A 108 -2.54 -11.04 -2.05
N LEU A 109 -1.94 -11.61 -1.01
CA LEU A 109 -0.92 -12.64 -1.14
C LEU A 109 -1.52 -14.04 -0.98
N ASP A 110 -0.93 -15.00 -1.69
CA ASP A 110 -1.12 -16.43 -1.45
C ASP A 110 -0.24 -16.94 -0.29
N GLU A 111 -0.27 -18.25 -0.05
CA GLU A 111 0.49 -18.90 1.02
C GLU A 111 2.00 -18.91 0.76
N ALA A 112 2.42 -18.76 -0.49
CA ALA A 112 3.82 -18.64 -0.92
C ALA A 112 4.29 -17.17 -1.00
N ASN A 113 3.47 -16.22 -0.55
CA ASN A 113 3.70 -14.78 -0.62
C ASN A 113 3.76 -14.22 -2.06
N GLN A 114 3.21 -14.94 -3.04
CA GLN A 114 3.01 -14.42 -4.39
C GLN A 114 1.72 -13.59 -4.42
N ILE A 115 1.67 -12.58 -5.30
CA ILE A 115 0.51 -11.72 -5.43
C ILE A 115 -0.56 -12.47 -6.24
N LYS A 116 -1.67 -12.81 -5.57
CA LYS A 116 -2.86 -13.45 -6.19
C LYS A 116 -4.00 -12.48 -6.46
N GLY A 117 -3.89 -11.25 -5.96
CA GLY A 117 -4.81 -10.16 -6.25
C GLY A 117 -4.10 -8.81 -6.17
N PHE A 118 -4.29 -7.98 -7.19
CA PHE A 118 -3.66 -6.68 -7.30
C PHE A 118 -4.61 -5.67 -7.92
N GLN A 119 -4.65 -4.46 -7.36
CA GLN A 119 -5.29 -3.29 -7.96
C GLN A 119 -4.44 -2.07 -7.64
N MET A 120 -4.37 -1.12 -8.56
CA MET A 120 -3.78 0.20 -8.31
C MET A 120 -4.55 1.24 -9.13
N TYR A 121 -4.79 2.41 -8.55
CA TYR A 121 -5.47 3.50 -9.22
C TYR A 121 -5.03 4.84 -8.63
N LYS A 122 -5.02 5.88 -9.47
CA LYS A 122 -4.73 7.25 -9.02
C LYS A 122 -5.80 7.70 -8.04
N LYS A 123 -5.38 8.36 -6.97
CA LYS A 123 -6.33 9.01 -6.07
C LYS A 123 -6.96 10.19 -6.83
N GLN A 124 -8.29 10.22 -6.91
CA GLN A 124 -9.04 11.34 -7.48
C GLN A 124 -8.88 12.59 -6.62
#